data_AF-A0A343J136-F1
#
_entry.id   AF-A0A343J136-F1
#
_cell.length_a   1.000
_cell.length_b   1.000
_cell.length_c   1.000
_cell.angle_alpha   90.00
_cell.angle_beta   90.00
_cell.angle_gamma   90.00
#
_symmetry.space_group_name_H-M   'P 1'
#
loop_
_entity.id
_entity.type
_entity.pdbx_description
1 polymer ?
#
loop_
_entity_poly.entity_id
_entity_poly.type
_entity_poly.pdbx_seq_one_letter_code
_entity_poly.pdbx_strand_id
1 'polypeptide(L)'
;MPAGQQTHRLVPLSDSWYVSQLQTMVATLKIPMERRNRRTGRTEKARIWEVTDRTVRTWIGEAVAAAAADGVTFSVPVTPHTFRHSYAMHMLYAGIPLKVLQSLMGHKSISSTEVYTKVFALDVAARHRVQFAMPESDAVAMLKQLS
;
A
#
# COMPACT_ATOMS: atom_id res chain seq x y z
N MET A 1 -0.85 30.10 -3.36
CA MET A 1 -1.92 29.18 -2.91
C MET A 1 -2.48 29.73 -1.61
N PRO A 2 -3.77 30.07 -1.51
CA PRO A 2 -4.31 30.69 -0.30
C PRO A 2 -4.29 29.69 0.86
N ALA A 3 -3.94 30.18 2.04
CA ALA A 3 -3.85 29.39 3.26
C ALA A 3 -5.25 28.86 3.64
N GLY A 4 -5.42 27.53 3.67
CA GLY A 4 -6.63 26.91 4.23
C GLY A 4 -7.18 25.70 3.48
N GLN A 5 -6.73 25.40 2.27
CA GLN A 5 -7.23 24.22 1.55
C GLN A 5 -6.49 22.96 2.00
N GLN A 6 -7.11 22.15 2.86
CA GLN A 6 -6.61 20.81 3.16
C GLN A 6 -6.63 20.00 1.86
N THR A 7 -5.46 19.63 1.36
CA THR A 7 -5.34 18.72 0.24
C THR A 7 -5.74 17.32 0.72
N HIS A 8 -7.01 16.97 0.47
CA HIS A 8 -7.49 15.63 0.75
C HIS A 8 -6.92 14.66 -0.29
N ARG A 9 -6.18 13.66 0.18
CA ARG A 9 -5.73 12.55 -0.66
C ARG A 9 -6.83 11.50 -0.74
N LEU A 10 -7.20 11.12 -1.95
CA LEU A 10 -8.12 10.03 -2.22
C LEU A 10 -7.33 8.77 -2.57
N VAL A 11 -7.63 7.67 -1.89
CA VAL A 11 -7.05 6.35 -2.18
C VAL A 11 -8.22 5.41 -2.46
N PRO A 12 -8.37 4.89 -3.69
CA PRO A 12 -9.44 3.97 -4.01
C PRO A 12 -9.22 2.63 -3.30
N LEU A 13 -10.30 2.06 -2.77
CA LEU A 13 -10.33 0.67 -2.32
C LEU A 13 -10.76 -0.19 -3.51
N SER A 14 -9.86 -1.03 -4.01
CA SER A 14 -10.09 -1.83 -5.22
C SER A 14 -10.74 -3.19 -4.96
N ASP A 15 -10.62 -3.71 -3.75
CA ASP A 15 -11.19 -5.01 -3.37
C ASP A 15 -12.68 -4.85 -3.06
N SER A 16 -13.52 -5.34 -3.97
CA SER A 16 -14.99 -5.26 -3.85
C SER A 16 -15.52 -6.05 -2.66
N TRP A 17 -14.90 -7.19 -2.33
CA TRP A 17 -15.28 -7.98 -1.17
C TRP A 17 -14.97 -7.21 0.11
N TYR A 18 -13.76 -6.65 0.24
CA TYR A 18 -13.41 -5.81 1.39
C TYR A 18 -14.33 -4.59 1.53
N VAL A 19 -14.64 -3.92 0.43
CA VAL A 19 -15.58 -2.78 0.44
C VAL A 19 -16.96 -3.22 0.92
N SER A 20 -17.47 -4.37 0.49
CA SER A 20 -18.76 -4.89 0.95
C SER A 20 -18.78 -5.20 2.45
N GLN A 21 -17.69 -5.77 2.98
CA GLN A 21 -17.55 -6.03 4.41
C GLN A 21 -17.52 -4.73 5.21
N LEU A 22 -16.77 -3.73 4.75
CA LEU A 22 -16.68 -2.43 5.39
C LEU A 22 -18.04 -1.71 5.40
N GLN A 23 -18.78 -1.75 4.30
CA GLN A 23 -20.14 -1.21 4.22
C GLN A 23 -21.08 -1.91 5.21
N THR A 24 -21.04 -3.25 5.25
CA THR A 24 -21.85 -4.05 6.17
C THR A 24 -21.55 -3.69 7.62
N MET A 25 -20.27 -3.59 7.97
CA MET A 25 -19.83 -3.23 9.31
C MET A 25 -20.25 -1.82 9.71
N VAL A 26 -20.09 -0.82 8.83
CA VAL A 26 -20.52 0.57 9.10
C VAL A 26 -22.03 0.62 9.37
N ALA A 27 -22.82 -0.10 8.56
CA ALA A 27 -24.27 -0.18 8.73
C ALA A 27 -24.65 -0.89 10.04
N THR A 28 -23.95 -1.98 10.38
CA THR A 28 -24.24 -2.82 11.56
C THR A 28 -23.88 -2.12 12.86
N LEU A 29 -22.69 -1.54 12.93
CA LEU A 29 -22.18 -0.87 14.13
C LEU A 29 -22.72 0.56 14.29
N LYS A 30 -23.51 1.05 13.33
CA LYS A 30 -24.08 2.41 13.29
C LYS A 30 -23.03 3.48 13.59
N ILE A 31 -21.86 3.35 12.95
CA ILE A 31 -20.71 4.21 13.21
C ILE A 31 -21.12 5.65 12.88
N PRO A 32 -21.18 6.58 13.86
CA PRO A 32 -21.54 7.95 13.57
C PRO A 32 -20.44 8.55 12.70
N MET A 33 -20.80 9.14 11.55
CA MET A 33 -19.83 9.81 10.67
C MET A 33 -19.46 11.20 11.19
N GLU A 34 -20.33 11.78 12.01
CA GLU A 34 -20.17 13.11 12.60
C GLU A 34 -20.51 13.06 14.08
N ARG A 35 -19.77 13.83 14.88
CA ARG A 35 -19.97 13.95 16.32
C ARG A 35 -19.96 15.42 16.71
N ARG A 36 -20.93 15.82 17.53
CA ARG A 36 -20.96 17.16 18.11
C ARG A 36 -19.93 17.26 19.22
N ASN A 37 -18.98 18.17 19.06
CA ASN A 37 -17.97 18.46 20.07
C ASN A 37 -18.62 19.26 21.20
N ARG A 38 -18.68 18.68 22.40
CA ARG A 38 -19.34 19.28 23.58
C ARG A 38 -18.67 20.58 24.03
N ARG A 39 -17.39 20.77 23.71
CA ARG A 39 -16.59 21.94 24.11
C ARG A 39 -16.71 23.11 23.13
N THR A 40 -16.75 22.83 21.83
CA THR A 40 -16.80 23.87 20.79
C THR A 40 -18.21 24.08 20.23
N GLY A 41 -19.15 23.18 20.56
CA GLY A 41 -20.52 23.17 20.04
C GLY A 41 -20.64 22.75 18.57
N ARG A 42 -19.51 22.60 17.87
CA ARG A 42 -19.43 22.30 16.43
C ARG A 42 -19.59 20.82 16.14
N THR A 43 -20.18 20.51 14.99
CA THR A 43 -20.20 19.17 14.43
C THR A 43 -18.88 18.90 13.73
N GLU A 44 -18.19 17.83 14.12
CA GLU A 44 -16.89 17.43 13.58
C GLU A 44 -16.97 16.01 13.03
N LYS A 45 -16.15 15.70 12.01
CA LYS A 45 -16.07 14.33 11.47
C LYS A 45 -15.58 13.39 12.58
N ALA A 46 -16.36 12.35 12.84
CA ALA A 46 -16.01 11.34 13.83
C ALA A 46 -14.95 10.40 13.26
N ARG A 47 -14.11 9.86 14.13
CA ARG A 47 -13.18 8.79 13.75
C ARG A 47 -14.00 7.52 13.55
N ILE A 48 -13.72 6.80 12.47
CA ILE A 48 -14.30 5.46 12.25
C ILE A 48 -13.84 4.51 13.37
N TRP A 49 -12.62 4.71 13.89
CA TRP A 49 -12.00 3.89 14.92
C TRP A 49 -11.38 4.75 16.02
N GLU A 50 -11.60 4.40 17.28
CA GLU A 50 -10.90 4.98 18.44
C GLU A 50 -9.62 4.17 18.79
N VAL A 51 -8.97 3.59 17.78
CA VAL A 51 -7.79 2.75 17.95
C VAL A 51 -6.52 3.61 17.92
N THR A 52 -5.57 3.30 18.80
CA THR A 52 -4.27 3.97 18.86
C THR A 52 -3.20 3.21 18.07
N ASP A 53 -2.11 3.89 17.67
CA ASP A 53 -0.95 3.25 17.04
C ASP A 53 -0.40 2.09 17.90
N ARG A 54 -0.36 2.27 19.22
CA ARG A 54 0.07 1.22 20.17
C ARG A 54 -0.81 -0.01 20.06
N THR A 55 -2.13 0.16 20.05
CA THR A 55 -3.10 -0.93 19.91
C THR A 55 -2.90 -1.69 18.60
N VAL A 56 -2.74 -0.98 17.48
CA VAL A 56 -2.49 -1.62 16.18
C VAL A 56 -1.19 -2.44 16.20
N ARG A 57 -0.12 -1.89 16.78
CA ARG A 57 1.15 -2.62 16.92
C ARG A 57 1.03 -3.86 17.79
N THR A 58 0.24 -3.80 18.86
CA THR A 58 -0.04 -4.96 19.72
C THR A 58 -0.74 -6.05 18.92
N TRP A 59 -1.83 -5.74 18.21
CA TRP A 59 -2.54 -6.72 17.38
C TRP A 59 -1.66 -7.33 16.28
N ILE A 60 -0.81 -6.52 15.64
CA ILE A 60 0.15 -7.05 14.66
C ILE A 60 1.14 -7.99 15.35
N GLY A 61 1.64 -7.65 16.54
CA GLY A 61 2.54 -8.51 17.30
C GLY A 61 1.90 -9.85 17.68
N GLU A 62 0.64 -9.83 18.12
CA GLU A 62 -0.15 -11.04 18.39
C GLU A 62 -0.33 -11.90 17.13
N ALA A 63 -0.66 -11.28 15.99
CA ALA A 63 -0.79 -11.98 14.72
C ALA A 63 0.55 -12.59 14.24
N VAL A 64 1.67 -11.89 14.44
CA VAL A 64 3.01 -12.42 14.13
C VAL A 64 3.37 -13.61 15.03
N ALA A 65 3.02 -13.54 16.32
CA ALA A 65 3.24 -14.64 17.25
C ALA A 65 2.40 -15.87 16.89
N ALA A 66 1.14 -15.67 16.49
CA ALA A 66 0.29 -16.75 15.99
C ALA A 66 0.87 -17.38 14.71
N ALA A 67 1.28 -16.56 13.74
CA ALA A 67 1.92 -17.04 12.52
C ALA A 67 3.22 -17.84 12.81
N ALA A 68 4.00 -17.42 13.80
CA ALA A 68 5.20 -18.14 14.22
C ALA A 68 4.88 -19.52 14.83
N ALA A 69 3.77 -19.65 15.55
CA ALA A 69 3.29 -20.94 16.05
C ALA A 69 2.89 -21.88 14.89
N ASP A 70 2.41 -21.33 13.78
CA ASP A 70 2.11 -22.05 12.54
C ASP A 70 3.35 -22.29 11.66
N GLY A 71 4.55 -21.95 12.14
CA GLY A 71 5.82 -22.14 11.43
C GLY A 71 6.16 -21.05 10.40
N VAL A 72 5.39 -19.96 10.34
CA VAL A 72 5.65 -18.82 9.46
C VAL A 72 6.50 -17.77 10.18
N THR A 73 7.69 -17.49 9.66
CA THR A 73 8.61 -16.49 10.23
C THR A 73 8.92 -15.39 9.23
N PHE A 74 9.17 -14.18 9.75
CA PHE A 74 9.48 -13.00 8.95
C PHE A 74 10.92 -12.58 9.19
N SER A 75 11.64 -12.26 8.12
CA SER A 75 13.03 -11.77 8.16
C SER A 75 13.16 -10.32 8.66
N VAL A 76 12.04 -9.59 8.71
CA VAL A 76 11.99 -8.20 9.19
C VAL A 76 10.82 -8.02 10.16
N PRO A 77 10.92 -7.07 11.10
CA PRO A 77 9.79 -6.72 11.96
C PRO A 77 8.56 -6.27 11.16
N VAL A 78 7.41 -6.86 11.46
CA VAL A 78 6.14 -6.47 10.85
C VAL A 78 5.55 -5.31 11.64
N THR A 79 5.38 -4.17 10.97
CA THR A 79 4.83 -2.94 11.55
C THR A 79 3.78 -2.34 10.62
N PRO A 80 2.96 -1.37 11.06
CA PRO A 80 2.05 -0.67 10.15
C PRO A 80 2.75 -0.06 8.92
N HIS A 81 3.99 0.42 9.09
CA HIS A 81 4.78 0.95 7.99
C HIS A 81 5.24 -0.14 7.02
N THR A 82 5.50 -1.36 7.49
CA THR A 82 5.84 -2.52 6.64
C THR A 82 4.73 -2.78 5.62
N PHE A 83 3.46 -2.77 6.03
CA PHE A 83 2.32 -2.91 5.11
C PHE A 83 2.26 -1.79 4.07
N ARG A 84 2.56 -0.54 4.46
CA ARG A 84 2.63 0.60 3.53
C ARG A 84 3.74 0.44 2.49
N HIS A 85 4.90 -0.09 2.89
CA HIS A 85 5.99 -0.40 1.98
C HIS A 85 5.61 -1.54 1.02
N SER A 86 4.97 -2.60 1.52
CA SER A 86 4.47 -3.69 0.70
C SER A 86 3.48 -3.20 -0.34
N TYR A 87 2.49 -2.38 0.05
CA TYR A 87 1.56 -1.76 -0.89
C TYR A 87 2.27 -1.03 -2.03
N ALA A 88 3.29 -0.22 -1.72
CA ALA A 88 4.05 0.50 -2.72
C ALA A 88 4.79 -0.43 -3.69
N MET A 89 5.44 -1.46 -3.17
CA MET A 89 6.13 -2.46 -3.99
C MET A 89 5.16 -3.24 -4.87
N HIS A 90 4.01 -3.69 -4.35
CA HIS A 90 2.99 -4.38 -5.14
C HIS A 90 2.47 -3.53 -6.30
N MET A 91 2.24 -2.23 -6.06
CA MET A 91 1.84 -1.31 -7.13
C MET A 91 2.93 -1.18 -8.20
N LEU A 92 4.21 -1.09 -7.82
CA LEU A 92 5.32 -1.07 -8.79
C LEU A 92 5.43 -2.36 -9.59
N TYR A 93 5.30 -3.53 -8.94
CA TYR A 93 5.29 -4.83 -9.64
C TYR A 93 4.13 -4.95 -10.62
N ALA A 94 2.98 -4.33 -10.33
CA ALA A 94 1.84 -4.25 -11.24
C ALA A 94 2.02 -3.21 -12.37
N GLY A 95 3.19 -2.57 -12.47
CA GLY A 95 3.50 -1.60 -13.52
C GLY A 95 2.86 -0.22 -13.30
N ILE A 96 2.38 0.09 -12.10
CA ILE A 96 1.78 1.39 -11.82
C ILE A 96 2.84 2.49 -11.95
N PRO A 97 2.59 3.55 -12.74
CA PRO A 97 3.55 4.63 -12.93
C PRO A 97 3.93 5.31 -11.61
N LEU A 98 5.22 5.65 -11.46
CA LEU A 98 5.76 6.22 -10.23
C LEU A 98 5.02 7.50 -9.77
N LYS A 99 4.53 8.30 -10.72
CA LYS A 99 3.77 9.53 -10.41
C LYS A 99 2.40 9.24 -9.80
N VAL A 100 1.74 8.18 -10.26
CA VAL A 100 0.47 7.71 -9.70
C VAL A 100 0.71 7.16 -8.31
N LEU A 101 1.74 6.33 -8.14
CA LEU A 101 2.14 5.80 -6.84
C LEU A 101 2.48 6.93 -5.85
N GLN A 102 3.24 7.95 -6.27
CA GLN A 102 3.55 9.13 -5.44
C GLN A 102 2.27 9.79 -4.91
N SER A 103 1.26 9.95 -5.78
CA SER A 103 -0.03 10.54 -5.43
C SER A 103 -0.79 9.68 -4.41
N LEU A 104 -0.88 8.36 -4.64
CA LEU A 104 -1.55 7.40 -3.76
C LEU A 104 -0.89 7.33 -2.38
N MET A 105 0.44 7.39 -2.33
CA MET A 105 1.19 7.42 -1.07
C MET A 105 1.10 8.79 -0.39
N GLY A 106 0.91 9.87 -1.15
CA GLY A 106 0.90 11.23 -0.64
C GLY A 106 2.29 11.74 -0.26
N HIS A 107 3.31 11.37 -1.04
CA HIS A 107 4.67 11.87 -0.82
C HIS A 107 4.82 13.27 -1.39
N LYS A 108 5.26 14.22 -0.55
CA LYS A 108 5.53 15.61 -0.95
C LYS A 108 6.66 15.70 -1.99
N SER A 109 7.66 14.83 -1.87
CA SER A 109 8.79 14.73 -2.79
C SER A 109 8.75 13.39 -3.53
N ILE A 110 9.22 13.40 -4.78
CA ILE A 110 9.41 12.18 -5.56
C ILE A 110 10.50 11.29 -4.95
N SER A 111 11.51 11.89 -4.30
CA SER A 111 12.64 11.17 -3.70
C SER A 111 12.23 10.11 -2.67
N SER A 112 11.14 10.34 -1.92
CA SER A 112 10.60 9.34 -0.99
C SER A 112 9.95 8.14 -1.68
N THR A 113 9.62 8.26 -2.96
CA THR A 113 9.02 7.19 -3.78
C THR A 113 10.09 6.46 -4.60
N GLU A 114 11.18 7.14 -4.98
CA GLU A 114 12.31 6.55 -5.72
C GLU A 114 13.01 5.40 -4.99
N VAL A 115 12.93 5.37 -3.66
CA VAL A 115 13.46 4.24 -2.86
C VAL A 115 12.87 2.91 -3.33
N TYR A 116 11.57 2.86 -3.66
CA TYR A 116 10.93 1.64 -4.14
C TYR A 116 11.39 1.25 -5.55
N THR A 117 11.62 2.23 -6.42
CA THR A 117 12.13 1.98 -7.77
C THR A 117 13.54 1.40 -7.74
N LYS A 118 14.40 1.87 -6.83
CA LYS A 118 15.75 1.31 -6.65
C LYS A 118 15.70 -0.16 -6.21
N VAL A 119 14.84 -0.48 -5.25
CA VAL A 119 14.63 -1.87 -4.79
C VAL A 119 14.06 -2.73 -5.92
N PHE A 120 13.05 -2.24 -6.63
CA PHE A 120 12.46 -2.93 -7.78
C PHE A 120 13.48 -3.21 -8.89
N ALA A 121 14.32 -2.22 -9.24
CA ALA A 121 15.36 -2.41 -10.25
C ALA A 121 16.39 -3.48 -9.85
N LEU A 122 16.81 -3.49 -8.58
CA LEU A 122 17.70 -4.53 -8.05
C LEU A 122 17.06 -5.91 -8.10
N ASP A 123 15.79 -6.02 -7.72
CA ASP A 123 15.04 -7.27 -7.75
C ASP A 123 14.84 -7.80 -9.17
N VAL A 124 14.44 -6.94 -10.10
CA VAL A 124 14.28 -7.30 -11.53
C VAL A 124 15.61 -7.74 -12.12
N ALA A 125 16.72 -7.03 -11.84
CA ALA A 125 18.04 -7.40 -12.33
C ALA A 125 18.56 -8.72 -11.71
N ALA A 126 18.17 -9.03 -10.48
CA ALA A 126 18.52 -10.30 -9.83
C ALA A 126 17.69 -11.47 -10.38
N ARG A 127 16.38 -11.26 -10.61
CA ARG A 127 15.45 -12.29 -11.13
C ARG A 127 15.64 -12.55 -12.61
N HIS A 128 15.78 -11.48 -13.39
CA HIS A 128 16.06 -11.55 -14.81
C HIS A 128 17.55 -11.28 -14.98
N ARG A 129 18.34 -12.33 -15.27
CA ARG A 129 19.69 -12.12 -15.81
C ARG A 129 19.50 -11.31 -17.08
N VAL A 130 19.73 -10.01 -17.02
CA VAL A 130 19.66 -9.15 -18.20
C VAL A 130 20.79 -9.59 -19.12
N GLN A 131 20.47 -10.51 -20.04
CA GLN A 131 21.38 -10.96 -21.07
C GLN A 131 21.26 -9.99 -22.23
N PHE A 132 22.27 -9.13 -22.38
CA PHE A 132 22.42 -8.25 -23.53
C PHE A 132 22.94 -8.98 -24.78
N ALA A 133 23.04 -10.31 -24.73
CA ALA A 133 23.45 -11.16 -25.83
C ALA A 133 22.64 -12.44 -25.82
N MET A 134 22.17 -12.85 -27.00
CA MET A 134 21.57 -14.16 -27.24
C MET A 134 22.14 -14.75 -28.54
N PRO A 135 22.24 -16.08 -28.67
CA PRO A 135 22.67 -16.72 -29.91
C PRO A 135 21.80 -16.28 -31.10
N GLU A 136 22.43 -16.09 -32.27
CA GLU A 136 21.75 -15.64 -33.49
C GLU A 136 20.55 -16.53 -33.86
N SER A 137 20.67 -17.85 -33.65
CA SER A 137 19.60 -18.83 -33.87
C SER A 137 18.33 -18.51 -33.09
N ASP A 138 18.47 -18.08 -31.85
CA ASP A 138 17.36 -17.85 -30.93
C ASP A 138 16.67 -16.51 -31.23
N ALA A 139 17.45 -15.50 -31.63
CA ALA A 139 16.94 -14.22 -32.10
C ALA A 139 16.09 -14.37 -33.37
N VAL A 140 16.58 -15.14 -34.35
CA VAL A 140 15.85 -15.43 -35.60
C VAL A 140 14.56 -16.20 -35.32
N ALA A 141 14.56 -17.13 -34.35
CA ALA A 141 13.37 -17.88 -33.97
C ALA A 141 12.30 -17.00 -33.31
N MET A 142 12.69 -16.08 -32.41
CA MET A 142 11.74 -15.13 -31.80
C MET A 142 11.11 -14.19 -32.83
N LEU A 143 11.89 -13.68 -33.79
CA LEU A 143 11.38 -12.79 -34.83
C LEU A 143 10.35 -13.49 -35.74
N LYS A 144 10.55 -14.78 -36.03
CA LYS A 144 9.60 -15.60 -36.81
C LYS A 144 8.30 -15.93 -36.07
N GLN A 145 8.28 -15.88 -34.73
CA GLN A 145 7.06 -16.08 -33.94
C GLN A 145 6.21 -14.82 -33.79
N LEU A 146 6.79 -13.66 -34.07
CA LEU A 146 6.12 -12.35 -34.00
C LEU A 146 5.55 -11.89 -35.36
N SER A 147 5.91 -12.57 -36.44
CA SER A 147 5.36 -12.40 -37.81
C SER A 147 4.24 -13.38 -38.08
#